data_AF-A0A314XZU7-F1
#
_entry.id   AF-A0A314XZU7-F1
#
_cell.length_a   1.000
_cell.length_b   1.000
_cell.length_c   1.000
_cell.angle_alpha   90.00
_cell.angle_beta   90.00
_cell.angle_gamma   90.00
#
_symmetry.space_group_name_H-M   'P 1'
#
loop_
_entity.id
_entity.type
_entity.pdbx_description
1 polymer ?
#
loop_
_entity_poly.entity_id
_entity_poly.type
_entity_poly.pdbx_seq_one_letter_code
_entity_poly.pdbx_strand_id
1 'polypeptide(L)'
;MDGTHTLLVFTSPPDGKWAASKQLVGFHKIHIAAGSERRVRIAVHVCKHLSVVDRFGIRRIPLGEHKLQIGDLSHQVSLQANLGEIKFAPPQGELKMADCNRGEDYFSAQDHEVPCS
;
A
#
# COMPACT_ATOMS: atom_id res chain seq x y z
N MET A 1 11.08 32.20 1.24
CA MET A 1 10.51 32.15 2.61
C MET A 1 10.39 30.69 3.00
N ASP A 2 10.49 30.40 4.30
CA ASP A 2 10.25 29.06 4.82
C ASP A 2 8.77 28.69 4.64
N GLY A 3 8.50 27.41 4.40
CA GLY A 3 7.17 26.91 4.07
C GLY A 3 6.80 25.69 4.87
N THR A 4 5.50 25.46 5.02
CA THR A 4 4.97 24.20 5.58
C THR A 4 4.25 23.45 4.48
N HIS A 5 4.65 22.20 4.27
CA HIS A 5 4.06 21.32 3.27
C HIS A 5 3.41 20.12 3.95
N THR A 6 2.27 19.65 3.43
CA THR A 6 1.57 18.46 3.95
C THR A 6 1.54 17.40 2.87
N LEU A 7 2.24 16.30 3.12
CA LEU A 7 2.22 15.12 2.27
C LEU A 7 1.04 14.23 2.64
N LEU A 8 0.31 13.77 1.63
CA LEU A 8 -0.81 12.84 1.75
C LEU A 8 -0.47 11.55 1.02
N VAL A 9 -0.76 10.41 1.64
CA VAL A 9 -0.42 9.09 1.11
C VAL A 9 -1.71 8.35 0.83
N PHE A 10 -1.97 8.10 -0.44
CA PHE A 10 -3.14 7.36 -0.89
C PHE A 10 -2.75 5.96 -1.38
N THR A 11 -3.64 4.99 -1.20
CA THR A 11 -3.51 3.65 -1.75
C THR A 11 -4.72 3.31 -2.59
N SER A 12 -4.50 2.62 -3.71
CA SER A 12 -5.56 1.97 -4.49
C SER A 12 -5.23 0.48 -4.64
N PRO A 13 -6.19 -0.42 -4.44
CA PRO A 13 -5.99 -1.84 -4.63
C PRO A 13 -5.83 -2.20 -6.12
N PRO A 14 -5.45 -3.45 -6.44
CA PRO A 14 -5.39 -3.95 -7.80
C PRO A 14 -6.72 -3.80 -8.52
N ASP A 15 -6.64 -3.75 -9.85
CA ASP A 15 -7.80 -3.61 -10.72
C ASP A 15 -8.84 -4.70 -10.45
N GLY A 16 -10.12 -4.34 -10.55
CA GLY A 16 -11.26 -5.20 -10.26
C GLY A 16 -12.22 -4.56 -9.27
N LYS A 17 -12.87 -5.38 -8.43
CA LYS A 17 -14.03 -4.97 -7.62
C LYS A 17 -13.78 -3.73 -6.74
N TRP A 18 -12.56 -3.59 -6.21
CA TRP A 18 -12.20 -2.50 -5.30
C TRP A 18 -11.36 -1.40 -5.97
N ALA A 19 -11.09 -1.47 -7.27
CA ALA A 19 -10.15 -0.56 -7.95
C ALA A 19 -10.48 0.94 -7.79
N ALA A 20 -11.76 1.27 -7.61
CA ALA A 20 -12.23 2.64 -7.39
C ALA A 20 -11.97 3.16 -5.96
N SER A 21 -11.56 2.32 -5.00
CA SER A 21 -11.34 2.72 -3.61
C SER A 21 -9.93 3.27 -3.42
N LYS A 22 -9.72 4.53 -3.82
CA LYS A 22 -8.53 5.30 -3.42
C LYS A 22 -8.71 5.76 -1.96
N GLN A 23 -7.84 5.31 -1.06
CA GLN A 23 -7.95 5.59 0.37
C GLN A 23 -6.75 6.37 0.88
N LEU A 24 -6.97 7.39 1.73
CA LEU A 24 -5.91 8.06 2.48
C LEU A 24 -5.45 7.17 3.64
N VAL A 25 -4.18 6.79 3.66
CA VAL A 25 -3.60 5.87 4.67
C VAL A 25 -2.57 6.52 5.59
N GLY A 26 -2.15 7.76 5.27
CA GLY A 26 -1.22 8.51 6.10
C GLY A 26 -1.04 9.95 5.63
N PHE A 27 -0.56 10.81 6.53
CA PHE A 27 -0.23 12.20 6.24
C PHE A 27 0.97 12.67 7.07
N HIS A 28 1.79 13.56 6.51
CA HIS A 28 2.96 14.13 7.17
C HIS A 28 3.01 15.64 6.95
N LYS A 29 2.95 16.41 8.03
CA LYS A 29 3.15 17.87 8.01
C LYS A 29 4.62 18.18 8.28
N ILE A 30 5.29 18.82 7.34
CA ILE A 30 6.73 19.07 7.39
C ILE A 30 7.01 20.55 7.16
N HIS A 31 7.91 21.10 7.95
CA HIS A 31 8.46 22.42 7.73
C HIS A 31 9.73 22.33 6.88
N ILE A 32 9.83 23.17 5.87
CA ILE A 32 10.93 23.22 4.90
C ILE A 32 11.47 24.66 4.88
N ALA A 33 12.76 24.81 5.18
CA ALA A 33 13.42 26.11 5.13
C ALA A 33 13.59 26.57 3.67
N ALA A 34 13.62 27.88 3.46
CA ALA A 34 13.77 28.47 2.14
C ALA A 34 15.03 27.94 1.42
N GLY A 35 14.86 27.44 0.19
CA GLY A 35 15.96 26.91 -0.62
C GLY A 35 16.53 25.56 -0.15
N SER A 36 15.86 24.88 0.79
CA SER A 36 16.28 23.55 1.27
C SER A 36 15.40 22.43 0.74
N GLU A 37 15.94 21.21 0.74
CA GLU A 37 15.19 19.98 0.48
C GLU A 37 15.12 19.14 1.76
N ARG A 38 14.02 18.40 1.93
CA ARG A 38 13.85 17.49 3.07
C ARG A 38 13.35 16.13 2.62
N ARG A 39 14.12 15.09 2.93
CA ARG A 39 13.69 13.69 2.78
C ARG A 39 12.73 13.30 3.89
N VAL A 40 11.69 12.58 3.52
CA VAL A 40 10.61 12.15 4.42
C VAL A 40 10.47 10.64 4.32
N ARG A 41 10.45 9.95 5.46
CA ARG A 41 10.18 8.52 5.52
C ARG A 41 8.72 8.30 5.87
N ILE A 42 8.05 7.50 5.06
CA ILE A 42 6.62 7.19 5.19
C ILE A 42 6.50 5.69 5.46
N ALA A 43 5.96 5.32 6.62
CA ALA A 43 5.70 3.92 6.94
C ALA A 43 4.31 3.50 6.44
N VAL A 44 4.25 2.43 5.65
CA VAL A 44 2.99 1.86 5.16
C VAL A 44 2.84 0.42 5.68
N HIS A 45 1.86 0.21 6.56
CA HIS A 45 1.59 -1.12 7.10
C HIS A 45 0.70 -1.90 6.14
N VAL A 46 1.27 -2.93 5.48
CA VAL A 46 0.61 -3.73 4.43
C VAL A 46 -0.80 -4.16 4.84
N CYS A 47 -0.94 -4.92 5.93
CA CYS A 47 -2.24 -5.43 6.38
C CYS A 47 -3.25 -4.39 6.87
N LYS A 48 -2.82 -3.19 7.25
CA LYS A 48 -3.69 -2.16 7.81
C LYS A 48 -4.14 -1.18 6.72
N HIS A 49 -3.25 -0.90 5.78
CA HIS A 49 -3.42 0.15 4.78
C HIS A 49 -3.83 -0.40 3.41
N LEU A 50 -3.42 -1.62 3.04
CA LEU A 50 -3.68 -2.20 1.70
C LEU A 50 -4.80 -3.25 1.72
N SER A 51 -5.35 -3.57 2.90
CA SER A 51 -6.45 -4.53 3.02
C SER A 51 -7.80 -3.89 2.70
N VAL A 52 -8.71 -4.69 2.14
CA VAL A 52 -10.12 -4.34 1.94
C VAL A 52 -11.02 -5.22 2.80
N VAL A 53 -12.25 -4.78 3.03
CA VAL A 53 -13.28 -5.60 3.68
C VAL A 53 -14.06 -6.35 2.61
N ASP A 54 -14.18 -7.66 2.76
CA ASP A 54 -14.94 -8.50 1.84
C ASP A 54 -16.45 -8.49 2.16
N ARG A 55 -17.23 -9.26 1.38
CA ARG A 55 -18.69 -9.32 1.53
C ARG A 55 -19.17 -9.90 2.87
N PHE A 56 -18.29 -10.59 3.60
CA PHE A 56 -18.58 -11.20 4.89
C PHE A 56 -18.10 -10.34 6.06
N GLY A 57 -17.58 -9.13 5.80
CA GLY A 57 -17.02 -8.26 6.83
C GLY A 57 -15.60 -8.66 7.27
N ILE A 58 -14.94 -9.55 6.53
CA ILE A 58 -13.58 -10.02 6.86
C ILE A 58 -12.56 -9.13 6.14
N ARG A 59 -11.54 -8.69 6.88
CA ARG A 59 -10.45 -7.88 6.34
C ARG A 59 -9.41 -8.76 5.64
N ARG A 60 -9.28 -8.58 4.34
CA ARG A 60 -8.40 -9.37 3.46
C ARG A 60 -7.54 -8.47 2.58
N ILE A 61 -6.36 -8.92 2.19
CA ILE A 61 -5.49 -8.17 1.27
C ILE A 61 -5.62 -8.75 -0.13
N PRO A 62 -6.03 -7.96 -1.13
CA PRO A 62 -5.92 -8.37 -2.52
C PRO A 62 -4.46 -8.58 -2.90
N LEU A 63 -4.14 -9.70 -3.55
CA LEU A 63 -2.84 -9.91 -4.19
C LEU A 63 -2.82 -9.24 -5.56
N GLY A 64 -1.63 -8.84 -6.01
CA GLY A 64 -1.43 -8.07 -7.25
C GLY A 64 -0.83 -6.70 -6.98
N GLU A 65 -0.98 -5.80 -7.95
CA GLU A 65 -0.35 -4.47 -7.91
C GLU A 65 -1.22 -3.44 -7.20
N HIS A 66 -0.74 -2.94 -6.08
CA HIS A 66 -1.32 -1.81 -5.36
C HIS A 66 -0.64 -0.53 -5.80
N LYS A 67 -1.41 0.54 -6.01
CA LYS A 67 -0.88 1.87 -6.35
C LYS A 67 -0.79 2.72 -5.09
N LEU A 68 0.37 3.29 -4.83
CA LEU A 68 0.58 4.29 -3.78
C LEU A 68 0.78 5.66 -4.43
N GLN A 69 -0.04 6.64 -4.07
CA GLN A 69 0.07 8.00 -4.59
C GLN A 69 0.46 8.96 -3.47
N ILE A 70 1.57 9.68 -3.65
CA ILE A 70 2.09 10.69 -2.72
C ILE A 70 2.29 11.99 -3.49
N GLY A 71 1.34 12.93 -3.33
CA GLY A 71 1.31 14.12 -4.17
C GLY A 71 1.10 13.77 -5.65
N ASP A 72 2.05 14.14 -6.48
CA ASP A 72 2.17 13.86 -7.91
C ASP A 72 2.92 12.55 -8.22
N LEU A 73 3.61 11.97 -7.24
CA LEU A 73 4.31 10.70 -7.38
C LEU A 73 3.34 9.52 -7.27
N SER A 74 3.54 8.51 -8.12
CA SER A 74 2.78 7.26 -8.11
C SER A 74 3.73 6.06 -8.13
N HIS A 75 3.65 5.22 -7.11
CA HIS A 75 4.43 3.99 -6.96
C HIS A 75 3.54 2.76 -7.05
N GLN A 76 4.12 1.62 -7.43
CA GLN A 76 3.43 0.33 -7.48
C GLN A 76 4.10 -0.64 -6.52
N VAL A 77 3.29 -1.36 -5.74
CA VAL A 77 3.74 -2.40 -4.80
C VAL A 77 3.01 -3.69 -5.15
N SER A 78 3.77 -4.72 -5.54
CA SER A 78 3.22 -6.03 -5.89
C SER A 78 3.17 -6.94 -4.66
N LEU A 79 1.98 -7.43 -4.31
CA LEU A 79 1.79 -8.42 -3.27
C LEU A 79 1.54 -9.79 -3.89
N GLN A 80 2.36 -10.76 -3.51
CA GLN A 80 2.28 -12.13 -4.00
C GLN A 80 2.24 -13.09 -2.81
N ALA A 81 1.46 -14.15 -2.93
CA ALA A 81 1.49 -15.21 -1.94
C ALA A 81 2.67 -16.14 -2.24
N ASN A 82 3.50 -16.40 -1.23
CA ASN A 82 4.53 -17.42 -1.31
C ASN A 82 3.89 -18.78 -1.03
N LEU A 83 3.18 -19.28 -2.04
CA LEU A 83 2.63 -20.62 -2.08
C LEU A 83 3.65 -21.45 -2.87
N GLY A 84 4.52 -22.20 -2.21
CA GLY A 84 5.30 -23.24 -2.91
C GLY A 84 4.37 -24.09 -3.78
N GLU A 85 4.85 -24.63 -4.90
CA GLU A 85 4.18 -25.28 -6.08
C GLU A 85 2.70 -25.75 -6.03
N ILE A 86 1.80 -25.02 -5.38
CA ILE A 86 0.37 -25.31 -5.30
C ILE A 86 -0.30 -24.23 -6.13
N LYS A 87 -0.64 -24.61 -7.37
CA LYS A 87 -1.34 -23.73 -8.30
C LYS A 87 -2.80 -23.58 -7.86
N PHE A 88 -3.08 -22.60 -7.00
CA PHE A 88 -4.44 -22.15 -6.75
C PHE A 88 -4.84 -21.13 -7.83
N ALA A 89 -5.68 -21.55 -8.76
CA ALA A 89 -6.35 -20.67 -9.70
C ALA A 89 -7.73 -20.33 -9.13
N PRO A 90 -7.98 -19.08 -8.68
CA PRO A 90 -9.34 -18.68 -8.34
C PRO A 90 -10.22 -18.76 -9.60
N PRO A 91 -11.54 -18.92 -9.44
CA PRO A 91 -12.47 -18.83 -10.56
C PRO A 91 -12.33 -17.47 -11.27
N GLN A 92 -12.60 -17.47 -12.57
CA GLN A 92 -12.42 -16.30 -13.43
C GLN A 92 -13.22 -15.09 -12.88
N GLY A 93 -12.51 -14.00 -12.58
CA GLY A 93 -13.10 -12.77 -12.02
C GLY A 93 -13.02 -12.65 -10.49
N GLU A 94 -12.49 -13.65 -9.78
CA GLU A 94 -12.24 -13.57 -8.34
C GLU A 94 -10.78 -13.15 -8.07
N LEU A 95 -10.60 -11.97 -7.45
CA LEU A 95 -9.28 -11.51 -7.01
C LEU A 95 -8.71 -12.50 -6.00
N LYS A 96 -7.44 -12.88 -6.17
CA LYS A 96 -6.72 -13.64 -5.15
C LYS A 96 -6.59 -12.76 -3.91
N MET A 97 -7.04 -13.25 -2.77
CA MET A 97 -6.93 -12.52 -1.51
C MET A 97 -6.14 -13.34 -0.50
N ALA A 98 -5.36 -12.68 0.34
CA ALA A 98 -4.73 -13.25 1.52
C ALA A 98 -5.45 -12.76 2.78
N ASP A 99 -5.62 -13.64 3.76
CA ASP A 99 -6.15 -13.25 5.06
C ASP A 99 -5.07 -12.51 5.86
N CYS A 100 -5.41 -11.33 6.38
CA CYS A 100 -4.64 -10.69 7.44
C CYS A 100 -4.99 -11.36 8.77
N ASN A 101 -4.50 -12.57 9.00
CA ASN A 101 -4.63 -13.17 10.31
C ASN A 101 -3.99 -12.24 11.36
N ARG A 102 -4.72 -12.04 12.46
CA ARG A 102 -4.37 -11.18 13.58
C ARG A 102 -3.13 -11.75 14.29
N GLY A 103 -1.95 -11.48 13.72
CA GLY A 103 -0.64 -11.81 14.24
C GLY A 103 0.38 -10.90 13.56
N GLU A 104 1.18 -10.20 14.34
CA GLU A 104 2.11 -9.14 13.89
C GLU A 104 3.36 -9.67 13.16
N ASP A 105 3.42 -10.95 12.80
CA ASP A 105 4.66 -11.60 12.41
C ASP A 105 4.49 -12.26 11.04
N TYR A 106 4.96 -11.60 9.97
CA TYR A 106 5.42 -12.13 8.67
C TYR A 106 5.28 -11.11 7.52
N PHE A 107 5.71 -9.87 7.77
CA PHE A 107 6.33 -9.09 6.70
C PHE A 107 7.54 -8.42 7.32
N SER A 108 8.66 -9.16 7.40
CA SER A 108 9.95 -8.50 7.33
C SER A 108 9.93 -7.72 6.03
N ALA A 109 9.72 -6.41 6.12
CA ALA A 109 10.18 -5.52 5.09
C ALA A 109 11.65 -5.86 4.93
N GLN A 110 12.02 -6.56 3.85
CA GLN A 110 13.36 -6.41 3.36
C GLN A 110 13.46 -4.92 3.09
N ASP A 111 14.33 -4.24 3.83
CA ASP A 111 14.71 -2.84 3.61
C ASP A 111 15.37 -2.73 2.23
N HIS A 112 14.60 -2.95 1.17
CA HIS A 112 14.92 -2.39 -0.12
C HIS A 112 14.50 -0.93 -0.03
N GLU A 113 15.49 -0.08 0.21
CA GLU A 113 15.46 1.31 -0.20
C GLU A 113 15.13 1.30 -1.70
N VAL A 114 13.85 1.36 -2.05
CA VAL A 114 13.42 1.69 -3.40
C VAL A 114 13.46 3.22 -3.44
N PRO A 115 14.49 3.84 -4.04
CA PRO A 115 14.50 5.28 -4.19
C PRO A 115 13.24 5.69 -4.95
N CYS A 116 12.55 6.70 -4.45
CA CYS A 116 11.56 7.42 -5.26
C CYS A 116 12.36 8.14 -6.36
N SER A 117 12.49 7.49 -7.52
CA SER A 117 13.13 8.02 -8.73
C SER A 117 12.13 8.77 -9.58
#